data_AF-A0A1R1X5P2-F1
#
_entry.id   AF-A0A1R1X5P2-F1
#
_cell.length_a   1.000
_cell.length_b   1.000
_cell.length_c   1.000
_cell.angle_alpha   90.00
_cell.angle_beta   90.00
_cell.angle_gamma   90.00
#
_symmetry.space_group_name_H-M   'P 1'
#
loop_
_entity.id
_entity.type
_entity.pdbx_description
1 polymer ?
#
loop_
_entity_poly.entity_id
_entity_poly.type
_entity_poly.pdbx_seq_one_letter_code
_entity_poly.pdbx_strand_id
1 'polypeptide(L)'
;MEQQLLDKISELNDKINSLMEKGNSDDENIEDNYITDRSQMCDLQTYPRLIESLPSLEEDIFRAPLSEEEKREMIHSCPRTVGNKYSPPPLNDEAPYIIKKMNTSYYSIQSFLAQATRPVDFYVHQLLQLDEVPPDDPRIMFASTMSILLAEAGTMITQARLENLHQGLNLPGRAVQRPRKPLKLHAAGPFACAEAWQCAACDCIFLPS
;
A
#
# COMPACT_ATOMS: atom_id res chain seq x y z
N MET A 1 -23.81 -67.62 29.53
CA MET A 1 -23.61 -66.98 28.21
C MET A 1 -23.52 -65.47 28.34
N GLU A 2 -24.37 -64.82 29.14
CA GLU A 2 -24.37 -63.35 29.32
C GLU A 2 -23.06 -62.80 29.89
N GLN A 3 -22.44 -63.48 30.86
CA GLN A 3 -21.16 -63.03 31.42
C GLN A 3 -20.03 -63.01 30.36
N GLN A 4 -19.97 -64.04 29.51
CA GLN A 4 -19.00 -64.11 28.41
C GLN A 4 -19.24 -63.04 27.34
N LEU A 5 -20.48 -62.55 27.21
CA LEU A 5 -20.81 -61.45 26.30
C LEU A 5 -20.32 -60.12 26.88
N LEU A 6 -20.51 -59.90 28.18
CA LEU A 6 -20.06 -58.70 28.87
C LEU A 6 -18.52 -58.59 28.86
N ASP A 7 -17.82 -59.70 29.09
CA ASP A 7 -16.35 -59.73 29.06
C ASP A 7 -15.81 -59.39 27.67
N LYS A 8 -16.45 -59.89 26.60
CA LYS A 8 -16.09 -59.56 25.21
C LYS A 8 -16.36 -58.10 24.85
N ILE A 9 -17.42 -57.51 25.39
CA ILE A 9 -17.74 -56.09 25.16
C ILE A 9 -16.69 -55.21 25.85
N SER A 10 -16.28 -55.55 27.07
CA SER A 10 -15.19 -54.86 27.78
C SER A 10 -13.87 -54.95 26.98
N GLU A 11 -13.50 -56.14 26.52
CA GLU A 11 -12.26 -56.33 25.76
C GLU A 11 -12.27 -55.57 24.41
N LEU A 12 -13.42 -55.52 23.74
CA LEU A 12 -13.60 -54.72 22.52
C LEU A 12 -13.48 -53.22 22.82
N ASN A 13 -14.04 -52.76 23.92
CA ASN A 13 -13.99 -51.35 24.31
C ASN A 13 -12.55 -50.91 24.61
N ASP A 14 -11.77 -51.75 25.29
CA ASP A 14 -10.36 -51.49 25.57
C ASP A 14 -9.51 -51.44 24.29
N LYS A 15 -9.79 -52.33 23.32
CA LYS A 15 -9.14 -52.32 22.00
C LYS A 15 -9.51 -51.08 21.18
N ILE A 16 -10.77 -50.63 21.24
CA ILE A 16 -11.21 -49.41 20.56
C ILE A 16 -10.52 -48.18 21.15
N ASN A 17 -10.42 -48.08 22.48
CA ASN A 17 -9.72 -46.98 23.15
C ASN A 17 -8.23 -46.96 22.78
N SER A 18 -7.57 -48.11 22.77
CA SER A 18 -6.17 -48.22 22.36
C SER A 18 -5.95 -47.88 20.87
N LEU A 19 -6.92 -48.21 19.99
CA LEU A 19 -6.91 -47.78 18.59
C LEU A 19 -7.16 -46.28 18.42
N MET A 20 -7.98 -45.66 19.26
CA MET A 20 -8.19 -44.20 19.26
C MET A 20 -6.94 -43.45 19.72
N GLU A 21 -6.22 -43.97 20.72
CA GLU A 21 -4.92 -43.42 21.15
C GLU A 21 -3.84 -43.58 20.07
N LYS A 22 -3.85 -44.70 19.35
CA LYS A 22 -2.91 -44.97 18.25
C LYS A 22 -3.24 -44.19 16.96
N GLY A 23 -4.52 -43.95 16.69
CA GLY A 23 -4.97 -43.12 15.56
C GLY A 23 -4.71 -41.62 15.75
N ASN A 24 -4.51 -41.16 16.99
CA ASN A 24 -4.15 -39.78 17.32
C ASN A 24 -2.63 -39.54 17.41
N SER A 25 -1.79 -40.56 17.22
CA SER A 25 -0.32 -40.44 17.28
C SER A 25 0.40 -40.58 15.93
N ASP A 26 -0.33 -40.84 14.84
CA ASP A 26 0.20 -40.90 13.47
C ASP A 26 -0.62 -40.03 12.49
N ASP A 27 -1.15 -38.89 12.95
CA ASP A 27 -1.48 -37.78 12.05
C ASP A 27 -0.26 -36.85 12.00
N GLU A 28 0.86 -37.40 11.52
CA GLU A 28 1.82 -36.56 10.82
C GLU A 28 1.06 -36.02 9.61
N ASN A 29 0.52 -34.83 9.82
CA ASN A 29 0.12 -33.87 8.82
C ASN A 29 1.13 -33.97 7.66
N ILE A 30 0.82 -34.75 6.62
CA ILE A 30 1.51 -34.64 5.34
C ILE A 30 0.97 -33.33 4.77
N GLU A 31 1.46 -32.22 5.34
CA GLU A 31 1.61 -31.00 4.57
C GLU A 31 2.43 -31.41 3.36
N ASP A 32 1.75 -31.59 2.22
CA ASP A 32 2.43 -31.63 0.95
C ASP A 32 3.28 -30.37 0.89
N ASN A 33 4.59 -30.52 1.08
CA ASN A 33 5.58 -29.45 1.09
C ASN A 33 5.57 -28.62 -0.22
N TYR A 34 4.82 -29.04 -1.25
CA TYR A 34 4.63 -28.35 -2.52
C TYR A 34 3.26 -27.68 -2.67
N ILE A 35 2.34 -27.84 -1.72
CA ILE A 35 1.03 -27.19 -1.72
C ILE A 35 0.89 -26.37 -0.43
N THR A 36 1.24 -25.10 -0.53
CA THR A 36 0.86 -24.09 0.45
C THR A 36 -0.62 -23.74 0.25
N ASP A 37 -1.40 -23.77 1.33
CA ASP A 37 -2.79 -23.33 1.29
C ASP A 37 -2.87 -21.89 0.76
N ARG A 38 -3.79 -21.65 -0.19
CA ARG A 38 -3.98 -20.30 -0.74
C ARG A 38 -4.58 -19.45 0.36
N SER A 39 -3.75 -18.61 0.97
CA SER A 39 -4.12 -17.52 1.88
C SER A 39 -5.55 -17.06 1.59
N GLN A 40 -6.47 -17.35 2.51
CA GLN A 40 -7.89 -17.02 2.33
C GLN A 40 -8.01 -15.53 2.01
N MET A 41 -8.47 -15.22 0.80
CA MET A 41 -8.96 -13.90 0.46
C MET A 41 -10.23 -13.70 1.28
N CYS A 42 -10.10 -13.10 2.46
CA CYS A 42 -11.24 -12.73 3.28
C CYS A 42 -11.77 -11.38 2.79
N ASP A 43 -13.04 -11.34 2.38
CA ASP A 43 -13.71 -10.10 2.00
C ASP A 43 -14.21 -9.37 3.25
N LEU A 44 -13.91 -8.07 3.36
CA LEU A 44 -14.49 -7.20 4.38
C LEU A 44 -15.93 -6.85 3.98
N GLN A 45 -16.90 -7.49 4.62
CA GLN A 45 -18.31 -7.13 4.45
C GLN A 45 -18.59 -5.77 5.11
N THR A 46 -19.34 -4.92 4.41
CA THR A 46 -19.79 -3.63 4.96
C THR A 46 -20.85 -3.85 6.03
N TYR A 47 -20.70 -3.20 7.18
CA TYR A 47 -21.68 -3.21 8.26
C TYR A 47 -22.07 -1.78 8.66
N PRO A 48 -23.23 -1.56 9.29
CA PRO A 48 -23.79 -0.21 9.49
C PRO A 48 -22.81 0.78 10.12
N ARG A 49 -22.15 0.38 11.22
CA ARG A 49 -21.16 1.24 11.91
C ARG A 49 -19.96 1.62 11.02
N LEU A 50 -19.57 0.79 10.05
CA LEU A 50 -18.50 1.10 9.10
C LEU A 50 -18.95 2.16 8.10
N ILE A 51 -20.14 2.00 7.53
CA ILE A 51 -20.73 2.97 6.59
C ILE A 51 -20.98 4.31 7.28
N GLU A 52 -21.46 4.30 8.53
CA GLU A 52 -21.63 5.53 9.31
C GLU A 52 -20.31 6.27 9.54
N SER A 53 -19.20 5.54 9.71
CA SER A 53 -17.87 6.13 9.91
C SER A 53 -17.21 6.56 8.59
N LEU A 54 -17.49 5.84 7.50
CA LEU A 54 -16.95 6.06 6.16
C LEU A 54 -18.08 5.99 5.12
N PRO A 55 -18.90 7.03 5.00
CA PRO A 55 -20.02 7.04 4.05
C PRO A 55 -19.59 6.82 2.60
N SER A 56 -18.35 7.21 2.27
CA SER A 56 -17.73 7.01 0.95
C SER A 56 -17.59 5.54 0.53
N LEU A 57 -17.78 4.58 1.44
CA LEU A 57 -17.72 3.15 1.13
C LEU A 57 -18.96 2.65 0.38
N GLU A 58 -20.09 3.35 0.49
CA GLU A 58 -21.31 3.06 -0.29
C GLU A 58 -21.28 3.73 -1.67
N GLU A 59 -20.45 4.75 -1.84
CA GLU A 59 -20.32 5.51 -3.08
C GLU A 59 -19.32 4.86 -4.05
N ASP A 60 -19.66 4.82 -5.34
CA ASP A 60 -18.70 4.45 -6.40
C ASP A 60 -17.76 5.63 -6.68
N ILE A 61 -16.75 5.79 -5.82
CA ILE A 61 -15.75 6.86 -5.90
C ILE A 61 -14.96 6.89 -7.23
N PHE A 62 -14.98 5.81 -8.01
CA PHE A 62 -14.32 5.75 -9.31
C PHE A 62 -15.20 6.28 -10.45
N ARG A 63 -16.53 6.27 -10.26
CA ARG A 63 -17.50 6.81 -11.24
C ARG A 63 -18.06 8.17 -10.85
N ALA A 64 -18.01 8.52 -9.57
CA ALA A 64 -18.41 9.83 -9.05
C ALA A 64 -17.15 10.62 -8.64
N PRO A 65 -16.43 11.25 -9.60
CA PRO A 65 -15.26 12.03 -9.24
C PRO A 65 -15.66 13.24 -8.41
N LEU A 66 -14.86 13.55 -7.37
CA LEU A 66 -15.00 14.78 -6.61
C LEU A 66 -14.99 16.00 -7.52
N SER A 67 -15.82 16.99 -7.20
CA SER A 67 -15.77 18.30 -7.85
C SER A 67 -14.46 19.02 -7.51
N GLU A 68 -14.07 19.99 -8.34
CA GLU A 68 -12.86 20.78 -8.08
C GLU A 68 -12.94 21.59 -6.78
N GLU A 69 -14.15 21.92 -6.32
CA GLU A 69 -14.35 22.62 -5.05
C GLU A 69 -14.12 21.68 -3.87
N GLU A 70 -14.72 20.49 -3.86
CA GLU A 70 -14.52 19.49 -2.80
C GLU A 70 -13.05 19.08 -2.68
N LYS A 71 -12.37 18.86 -3.83
CA LYS A 71 -10.92 18.60 -3.84
C LYS A 71 -10.16 19.74 -3.17
N ARG A 72 -10.54 20.99 -3.45
CA ARG A 72 -9.90 22.16 -2.87
C ARG A 72 -10.15 22.21 -1.36
N GLU A 73 -11.38 22.03 -0.91
CA GLU A 73 -11.71 22.04 0.53
C GLU A 73 -10.93 20.96 1.30
N MET A 74 -10.89 19.73 0.79
CA MET A 74 -10.12 18.64 1.40
C MET A 74 -8.61 18.94 1.47
N ILE A 75 -8.03 19.52 0.42
CA ILE A 75 -6.59 19.81 0.37
C ILE A 75 -6.21 21.08 1.15
N HIS A 76 -7.07 22.10 1.15
CA HIS A 76 -6.77 23.41 1.74
C HIS A 76 -7.16 23.51 3.22
N SER A 77 -8.01 22.61 3.71
CA SER A 77 -8.25 22.45 5.16
C SER A 77 -7.00 22.01 5.92
N CYS A 78 -6.03 21.39 5.23
CA CYS A 78 -4.77 20.93 5.82
C CYS A 78 -3.61 21.88 5.49
N PRO A 79 -2.75 22.22 6.47
CA PRO A 79 -1.53 22.98 6.21
C PRO A 79 -0.63 22.28 5.16
N ARG A 80 0.07 23.09 4.36
CA ARG A 80 1.00 22.55 3.36
C ARG A 80 2.29 22.08 4.02
N THR A 81 2.64 20.81 3.83
CA THR A 81 3.96 20.27 4.17
C THR A 81 5.03 20.92 3.29
N VAL A 82 5.98 21.63 3.91
CA VAL A 82 7.03 22.40 3.19
C VAL A 82 8.00 21.48 2.43
N GLY A 83 8.20 20.24 2.89
CA GLY A 83 9.09 19.26 2.25
C GLY A 83 8.58 18.66 0.93
N ASN A 84 7.27 18.71 0.66
CA ASN A 84 6.66 18.00 -0.47
C ASN A 84 6.43 18.92 -1.68
N LYS A 85 7.50 19.51 -2.22
CA LYS A 85 7.44 20.32 -3.46
C LYS A 85 7.79 19.46 -4.68
N TYR A 86 6.77 19.04 -5.42
CA TYR A 86 6.99 18.36 -6.70
C TYR A 86 7.36 19.37 -7.80
N SER A 87 8.46 19.10 -8.49
CA SER A 87 8.78 19.73 -9.78
C SER A 87 8.78 18.67 -10.87
N PRO A 88 7.85 18.73 -11.85
CA PRO A 88 7.88 17.80 -12.97
C PRO A 88 9.16 18.00 -13.79
N PRO A 89 9.73 16.93 -14.37
CA PRO A 89 10.75 17.08 -15.39
C PRO A 89 10.31 18.06 -16.50
N PRO A 90 11.19 18.93 -16.99
CA PRO A 90 10.85 19.84 -18.08
C PRO A 90 10.53 19.05 -19.35
N LEU A 91 9.60 19.56 -20.17
CA LEU A 91 9.34 19.05 -21.51
C LEU A 91 10.12 19.85 -22.55
N ASN A 92 10.52 19.20 -23.64
CA ASN A 92 10.99 19.92 -24.83
C ASN A 92 9.80 20.66 -25.48
N ASP A 93 9.98 21.93 -25.84
CA ASP A 93 8.99 22.74 -26.55
C ASP A 93 8.70 22.21 -27.95
N GLU A 94 9.59 21.42 -28.53
CA GLU A 94 9.41 20.77 -29.84
C GLU A 94 8.55 19.49 -29.76
N ALA A 95 8.14 19.06 -28.55
CA ALA A 95 7.36 17.84 -28.40
C ALA A 95 6.00 17.94 -29.14
N PRO A 96 5.57 16.86 -29.83
CA PRO A 96 4.26 16.78 -30.45
C PRO A 96 3.11 17.16 -29.51
N TYR A 97 2.08 17.82 -30.03
CA TYR A 97 0.91 18.28 -29.27
C TYR A 97 0.26 17.16 -28.44
N ILE A 98 0.15 15.94 -29.00
CA ILE A 98 -0.41 14.78 -28.31
C ILE A 98 0.40 14.43 -27.05
N ILE A 99 1.72 14.46 -27.14
CA ILE A 99 2.63 14.21 -26.01
C ILE A 99 2.47 15.29 -24.94
N LYS A 100 2.39 16.57 -25.34
CA LYS A 100 2.13 17.67 -24.40
C LYS A 100 0.81 17.50 -23.65
N LYS A 101 -0.27 17.14 -24.36
CA LYS A 101 -1.59 16.90 -23.74
C LYS A 101 -1.57 15.74 -22.75
N MET A 102 -0.97 14.61 -23.11
CA MET A 102 -0.80 13.47 -22.20
C MET A 102 0.02 13.84 -20.97
N ASN A 103 1.10 14.59 -21.17
CA ASN A 103 1.97 15.02 -20.10
C ASN A 103 1.27 15.95 -19.10
N THR A 104 0.44 16.87 -19.58
CA THR A 104 -0.40 17.72 -18.72
C THR A 104 -1.34 16.86 -17.87
N SER A 105 -1.93 15.81 -18.44
CA SER A 105 -2.78 14.87 -17.67
C SER A 105 -1.99 14.17 -16.56
N TYR A 106 -0.82 13.61 -16.89
CA TYR A 106 0.05 12.97 -15.89
C TYR A 106 0.50 13.95 -14.81
N TYR A 107 0.83 15.18 -15.18
CA TYR A 107 1.19 16.24 -14.24
C TYR A 107 0.03 16.54 -13.28
N SER A 108 -1.20 16.67 -13.77
CA SER A 108 -2.36 16.93 -12.93
C SER A 108 -2.58 15.82 -11.90
N ILE A 109 -2.46 14.55 -12.31
CA ILE A 109 -2.61 13.41 -11.40
C ILE A 109 -1.49 13.40 -10.35
N GLN A 110 -0.24 13.61 -10.76
CA GLN A 110 0.89 13.67 -9.81
C GLN A 110 0.78 14.83 -8.84
N SER A 111 0.37 16.01 -9.33
CA SER A 111 0.12 17.18 -8.48
C SER A 111 -1.01 16.93 -7.48
N PHE A 112 -2.04 16.17 -7.87
CA PHE A 112 -3.09 15.77 -6.95
C PHE A 112 -2.58 14.78 -5.91
N LEU A 113 -1.84 13.74 -6.29
CA LEU A 113 -1.24 12.78 -5.35
C LEU A 113 -0.31 13.45 -4.33
N ALA A 114 0.52 14.39 -4.78
CA ALA A 114 1.39 15.16 -3.89
C ALA A 114 0.62 16.06 -2.91
N GLN A 115 -0.61 16.44 -3.23
CA GLN A 115 -1.49 17.19 -2.33
C GLN A 115 -2.28 16.27 -1.41
N ALA A 116 -2.64 15.06 -1.87
CA ALA A 116 -3.35 14.06 -1.10
C ALA A 116 -2.52 13.50 0.08
N THR A 117 -1.20 13.72 0.12
CA THR A 117 -0.41 13.40 1.31
C THR A 117 -0.65 14.39 2.45
N ARG A 118 -1.17 15.60 2.20
CA ARG A 118 -1.33 16.63 3.25
C ARG A 118 -2.28 16.22 4.38
N PRO A 119 -3.47 15.65 4.11
CA PRO A 119 -4.32 15.15 5.19
C PRO A 119 -3.65 14.06 6.02
N VAL A 120 -2.84 13.19 5.39
CA VAL A 120 -2.08 12.14 6.08
C VAL A 120 -1.02 12.75 6.99
N ASP A 121 -0.21 13.68 6.45
CA ASP A 121 0.83 14.40 7.20
C ASP A 121 0.23 15.17 8.40
N PHE A 122 -0.89 15.85 8.16
CA PHE A 122 -1.57 16.64 9.19
C PHE A 122 -2.21 15.77 10.27
N TYR A 123 -2.79 14.63 9.91
CA TYR A 123 -3.31 13.65 10.87
C TYR A 123 -2.20 13.12 11.80
N VAL A 124 -1.04 12.75 11.26
CA VAL A 124 0.11 12.32 12.06
C VAL A 124 0.61 13.46 12.95
N HIS A 125 0.68 14.69 12.43
CA HIS A 125 1.04 15.86 13.24
C HIS A 125 0.09 16.04 14.43
N GLN A 126 -1.22 15.92 14.22
CA GLN A 126 -2.21 16.01 15.30
C GLN A 126 -2.05 14.90 16.35
N LEU A 127 -1.79 13.66 15.91
CA LEU A 127 -1.54 12.55 16.83
C LEU A 127 -0.32 12.80 17.73
N LEU A 128 0.78 13.27 17.15
CA LEU A 128 2.01 13.57 17.89
C LEU A 128 1.88 14.78 18.84
N GLN A 129 0.88 15.64 18.65
CA GLN A 129 0.60 16.75 19.56
C GLN A 129 -0.24 16.34 20.77
N LEU A 130 -0.99 15.23 20.69
CA LEU A 130 -1.94 14.81 21.72
C LEU A 130 -1.33 13.91 22.81
N ASP A 131 -0.24 13.17 22.53
CA ASP A 131 0.32 12.16 23.44
C ASP A 131 1.82 11.87 23.24
N GLU A 132 2.43 11.16 24.19
CA GLU A 132 3.62 10.31 23.94
C GLU A 132 3.18 9.10 23.10
N VAL A 133 3.04 9.31 21.79
CA VAL A 133 2.68 8.23 20.86
C VAL A 133 3.79 7.16 20.86
N PRO A 134 3.48 5.89 21.17
CA PRO A 134 4.48 4.84 21.17
C PRO A 134 5.04 4.64 19.75
N PRO A 135 6.31 4.20 19.63
CA PRO A 135 6.98 4.06 18.33
C PRO A 135 6.26 3.12 17.36
N ASP A 136 5.46 2.18 17.87
CA ASP A 136 4.68 1.18 17.11
C ASP A 136 3.17 1.47 17.07
N ASP A 137 2.76 2.74 17.18
CA ASP A 137 1.34 3.07 17.14
C ASP A 137 0.69 2.68 15.79
N PRO A 138 -0.40 1.86 15.81
CA PRO A 138 -1.03 1.37 14.58
C PRO A 138 -1.56 2.50 13.70
N ARG A 139 -1.89 3.67 14.25
CA ARG A 139 -2.37 4.84 13.49
C ARG A 139 -1.23 5.49 12.72
N ILE A 140 -0.03 5.56 13.31
CA ILE A 140 1.18 6.00 12.60
C ILE A 140 1.53 5.00 11.51
N MET A 141 1.46 3.70 11.79
CA MET A 141 1.73 2.66 10.79
C MET A 141 0.75 2.71 9.62
N PHE A 142 -0.54 2.91 9.89
CA PHE A 142 -1.57 3.11 8.86
C PHE A 142 -1.26 4.34 8.00
N ALA A 143 -1.01 5.49 8.62
CA ALA A 143 -0.68 6.72 7.91
C ALA A 143 0.60 6.58 7.07
N SER A 144 1.64 5.96 7.62
CA SER A 144 2.89 5.67 6.90
C SER A 144 2.65 4.78 5.69
N THR A 145 1.86 3.71 5.84
CA THR A 145 1.48 2.80 4.75
C THR A 145 0.75 3.56 3.65
N MET A 146 -0.24 4.39 4.00
CA MET A 146 -0.98 5.21 3.04
C MET A 146 -0.05 6.20 2.31
N SER A 147 0.84 6.88 3.02
CA SER A 147 1.83 7.79 2.42
C SER A 147 2.77 7.07 1.43
N ILE A 148 3.22 5.86 1.75
CA ILE A 148 4.06 5.04 0.86
C ILE A 148 3.28 4.62 -0.39
N LEU A 149 2.04 4.17 -0.26
CA LEU A 149 1.20 3.77 -1.39
C LEU A 149 0.92 4.93 -2.35
N LEU A 150 0.64 6.13 -1.82
CA LEU A 150 0.48 7.34 -2.62
C LEU A 150 1.78 7.71 -3.36
N ALA A 151 2.94 7.57 -2.70
CA ALA A 151 4.25 7.81 -3.32
C ALA A 151 4.57 6.79 -4.42
N GLU A 152 4.22 5.52 -4.23
CA GLU A 152 4.39 4.47 -5.25
C GLU A 152 3.51 4.75 -6.48
N ALA A 153 2.24 5.12 -6.28
CA ALA A 153 1.37 5.54 -7.38
C ALA A 153 1.96 6.73 -8.17
N GLY A 154 2.52 7.72 -7.48
CA GLY A 154 3.24 8.84 -8.11
C GLY A 154 4.46 8.38 -8.91
N THR A 155 5.17 7.38 -8.40
CA THR A 155 6.33 6.75 -9.06
C THR A 155 5.92 6.00 -10.32
N MET A 156 4.84 5.21 -10.28
CA MET A 156 4.28 4.53 -11.45
C MET A 156 3.91 5.50 -12.56
N ILE A 157 3.27 6.63 -12.22
CA ILE A 157 2.94 7.67 -13.20
C ILE A 157 4.21 8.31 -13.79
N THR A 158 5.23 8.53 -12.95
CA THR A 158 6.51 9.08 -13.40
C THR A 158 7.20 8.15 -14.40
N GLN A 159 7.15 6.84 -14.16
CA GLN A 159 7.67 5.81 -15.06
C GLN A 159 6.91 5.80 -16.39
N ALA A 160 5.57 5.74 -16.34
CA ALA A 160 4.73 5.77 -17.53
C ALA A 160 4.95 7.04 -18.37
N ARG A 161 5.14 8.19 -17.72
CA ARG A 161 5.50 9.44 -18.40
C ARG A 161 6.84 9.34 -19.12
N LEU A 162 7.85 8.76 -18.48
CA LEU A 162 9.18 8.61 -19.06
C LEU A 162 9.14 7.67 -20.28
N GLU A 163 8.46 6.54 -20.17
CA GLU A 163 8.30 5.57 -21.25
C GLU A 163 7.58 6.18 -22.46
N ASN A 164 6.49 6.92 -22.22
CA ASN A 164 5.77 7.62 -23.27
C ASN A 164 6.61 8.70 -23.97
N LEU A 165 7.45 9.43 -23.24
CA LEU A 165 8.36 10.41 -23.83
C LEU A 165 9.41 9.72 -24.72
N HIS A 166 9.96 8.59 -24.29
CA HIS A 166 10.92 7.83 -25.11
C HIS A 166 10.27 7.28 -26.38
N GLN A 167 9.08 6.69 -26.25
CA GLN A 167 8.36 6.11 -27.38
C GLN A 167 7.85 7.19 -28.36
N GLY A 168 7.34 8.31 -27.84
CA GLY A 168 6.82 9.40 -28.66
C GLY A 168 7.91 10.25 -29.35
N LEU A 169 9.15 10.20 -28.87
CA LEU A 169 10.28 10.92 -29.47
C LEU A 169 11.17 10.07 -30.37
N ASN A 170 10.95 8.75 -30.49
CA ASN A 170 11.79 7.82 -31.29
C ASN A 170 13.30 8.13 -31.18
N LEU A 171 13.78 8.42 -29.97
CA LEU A 171 15.20 8.67 -29.75
C LEU A 171 15.94 7.31 -29.80
N PRO A 172 17.03 7.16 -30.58
CA PRO A 172 17.88 5.99 -30.53
C PRO A 172 18.70 6.03 -29.22
N GLY A 173 18.08 5.65 -28.11
CA GLY A 173 18.71 5.64 -26.80
C GLY A 173 17.84 4.91 -25.78
N ARG A 174 18.40 3.89 -25.13
CA ARG A 174 17.70 3.10 -24.10
C ARG A 174 17.14 4.03 -23.02
N ALA A 175 15.86 3.82 -22.66
CA ALA A 175 15.26 4.47 -21.50
C ALA A 175 16.16 4.26 -20.27
N VAL A 176 16.65 5.35 -19.70
CA VAL A 176 17.48 5.30 -18.49
C VAL A 176 16.56 4.81 -17.37
N GLN A 177 16.74 3.55 -16.97
CA GLN A 177 16.11 3.00 -15.78
C GLN A 177 16.65 3.78 -14.59
N ARG A 178 15.79 4.56 -13.93
CA ARG A 178 16.13 5.15 -12.64
C ARG A 178 16.38 4.00 -11.66
N PRO A 179 17.45 4.03 -10.87
CA PRO A 179 17.62 3.08 -9.79
C PRO A 179 16.45 3.27 -8.80
N ARG A 180 15.55 2.29 -8.74
CA ARG A 180 14.54 2.19 -7.69
C ARG A 180 15.30 2.04 -6.36
N LYS A 181 15.35 3.09 -5.56
CA LYS A 181 15.70 2.92 -4.14
C LYS A 181 14.43 2.38 -3.47
N PRO A 182 14.46 1.17 -2.87
CA PRO A 182 13.30 0.69 -2.14
C PRO A 182 12.98 1.68 -1.03
N LEU A 183 11.72 2.13 -0.94
CA LEU A 183 11.25 2.74 0.29
C LEU A 183 11.33 1.66 1.36
N LYS A 184 12.33 1.78 2.24
CA LYS A 184 12.49 0.87 3.36
C LYS A 184 11.32 1.11 4.31
N LEU A 185 10.43 0.12 4.42
CA LEU A 185 9.57 -0.03 5.59
C LEU A 185 10.53 -0.17 6.78
N HIS A 186 10.77 0.91 7.52
CA HIS A 186 11.58 0.80 8.73
C HIS A 186 10.73 0.06 9.76
N ALA A 187 11.15 -1.16 10.10
CA ALA A 187 10.79 -1.76 11.38
C ALA A 187 11.26 -0.78 12.47
N ALA A 188 10.36 -0.45 13.39
CA ALA A 188 10.53 0.64 14.32
C ALA A 188 11.81 0.54 15.16
N GLY A 189 12.47 1.69 15.29
CA GLY A 189 13.58 1.95 16.19
C GLY A 189 13.66 3.46 16.40
N PRO A 190 13.93 3.94 17.63
CA PRO A 190 13.65 5.32 18.01
C PRO A 190 14.73 6.24 17.42
N PHE A 191 14.27 7.31 16.76
CA PHE A 191 15.09 8.38 16.18
C PHE A 191 15.91 8.01 14.93
N ALA A 192 15.25 8.06 13.77
CA ALA A 192 15.90 8.47 12.52
C ALA A 192 14.99 9.51 11.85
N CYS A 193 15.06 10.75 12.35
CA CYS A 193 14.42 11.90 11.74
C CYS A 193 15.44 12.68 10.92
N ALA A 194 14.96 13.27 9.82
CA ALA A 194 15.65 14.07 8.80
C ALA A 194 16.39 13.28 7.71
N GLU A 195 16.13 13.65 6.44
CA GLU A 195 16.82 13.24 5.20
C GLU A 195 16.33 12.02 4.39
N ALA A 196 15.20 11.39 4.70
CA ALA A 196 14.67 10.31 3.84
C ALA A 196 13.84 10.79 2.63
N TRP A 197 13.33 12.02 2.64
CA TRP A 197 12.41 12.51 1.59
C TRP A 197 13.09 13.22 0.42
N GLN A 198 14.41 13.42 0.45
CA GLN A 198 15.15 13.99 -0.69
C GLN A 198 15.37 12.97 -1.83
N CYS A 199 15.21 11.66 -1.60
CA CYS A 199 15.96 10.67 -2.38
C CYS A 199 15.21 9.89 -3.48
N ALA A 200 13.96 10.21 -3.82
CA ALA A 200 13.23 9.47 -4.87
C ALA A 200 12.94 10.28 -6.15
N ALA A 201 13.09 11.61 -6.15
CA ALA A 201 12.66 12.43 -7.30
C ALA A 201 13.69 13.45 -7.83
N CYS A 202 14.76 13.79 -7.11
CA CYS A 202 15.47 15.05 -7.38
C CYS A 202 16.90 15.02 -7.92
N ASP A 203 17.61 13.89 -8.02
CA ASP A 203 19.02 13.96 -8.44
C ASP A 203 19.32 13.34 -9.81
N CYS A 204 20.01 14.15 -10.63
CA CYS A 204 20.58 13.94 -11.98
C CYS A 204 19.60 14.25 -13.13
N ILE A 205 19.81 15.20 -14.07
CA ILE A 205 21.03 15.71 -14.74
C ILE A 205 20.71 17.09 -15.39
N PHE A 206 21.51 18.14 -15.10
CA PHE A 206 22.18 19.02 -16.10
C PHE A 206 23.02 20.09 -15.37
N LEU A 207 24.34 19.94 -15.39
CA LEU A 207 25.33 21.00 -15.15
C LEU A 207 25.87 21.42 -16.53
N PRO A 208 25.87 22.71 -16.91
CA PRO A 208 26.56 23.15 -18.11
C PRO A 208 28.05 23.38 -17.80
N SER A 209 28.92 22.97 -18.72
CA SER A 209 30.24 23.57 -18.91
C SER A 209 30.17 24.50 -20.11
#